data_AF-A0A6B3HH19-F1
#
_entry.id   AF-A0A6B3HH19-F1
#
_cell.length_a   1.000
_cell.length_b   1.000
_cell.length_c   1.000
_cell.angle_alpha   90.00
_cell.angle_beta   90.00
_cell.angle_gamma   90.00
#
_symmetry.space_group_name_H-M   'P 1'
#
loop_
_entity.id
_entity.type
_entity.pdbx_description
1 polymer ?
#
loop_
_entity_poly.entity_id
_entity_poly.type
_entity_poly.pdbx_seq_one_letter_code
_entity_poly.pdbx_strand_id
1 'polypeptide(L)'
;LREWFRKSELSADRAGLLVGQDIQASMRGLMKIAGGNHLHEMNVDAFLAQADEYEKGGDLRDSVLKILNVLPRTHPFTTVRAAELKKWS
;
A
#
# COMPACT_ATOMS: atom_id res chain seq x y z
N LEU A 1 14.58 10.95 8.02
CA LEU A 1 15.39 9.72 8.23
C LEU A 1 14.68 8.43 7.77
N ARG A 2 13.42 8.12 8.15
CA ARG A 2 12.71 6.87 7.73
C ARG A 2 12.09 6.89 6.32
N GLU A 3 12.17 8.03 5.62
CA GLU A 3 11.57 8.18 4.30
C GLU A 3 12.21 7.28 3.24
N TRP A 4 13.54 7.11 3.28
CA TRP A 4 14.25 6.22 2.36
C TRP A 4 13.77 4.77 2.45
N PHE A 5 13.58 4.25 3.67
CA PHE A 5 13.00 2.92 3.89
C PHE A 5 11.58 2.79 3.33
N ARG A 6 10.76 3.84 3.47
CA ARG A 6 9.40 3.82 2.89
C ARG A 6 9.43 3.79 1.36
N LYS A 7 10.39 4.48 0.74
CA LYS A 7 10.56 4.47 -0.72
C LYS A 7 11.14 3.16 -1.22
N SER A 8 12.05 2.52 -0.47
CA SER A 8 12.61 1.22 -0.86
C SER A 8 11.55 0.11 -0.92
N GLU A 9 10.54 0.15 -0.05
CA GLU A 9 9.41 -0.80 -0.11
C GLU A 9 8.65 -0.71 -1.44
N LEU A 10 8.41 0.51 -1.93
CA LEU A 10 7.73 0.72 -3.22
C LEU A 10 8.59 0.25 -4.40
N SER A 11 9.92 0.42 -4.32
CA SER A 11 10.84 -0.13 -5.31
C SER A 11 10.82 -1.66 -5.31
N ALA A 12 10.79 -2.30 -4.14
CA ALA A 12 10.69 -3.74 -4.01
C ALA A 12 9.38 -4.29 -4.59
N ASP A 13 8.25 -3.63 -4.31
CA ASP A 13 6.95 -3.97 -4.88
C ASP A 13 6.97 -3.92 -6.40
N ARG A 14 7.50 -2.82 -6.96
CA ARG A 14 7.60 -2.64 -8.42
C ARG A 14 8.48 -3.70 -9.06
N ALA A 15 9.62 -4.02 -8.45
CA ALA A 15 10.48 -5.10 -8.93
C ALA A 15 9.75 -6.45 -8.93
N GLY A 16 8.99 -6.73 -7.88
CA GLY A 16 8.13 -7.92 -7.79
C GLY A 16 7.12 -7.99 -8.93
N LEU A 17 6.41 -6.89 -9.23
CA LEU A 17 5.48 -6.81 -10.35
C LEU A 17 6.19 -7.00 -11.70
N LEU A 18 7.35 -6.36 -11.90
CA LEU A 18 8.12 -6.48 -13.15
C LEU A 18 8.61 -7.90 -13.40
N VAL A 19 8.97 -8.64 -12.35
CA VAL A 19 9.40 -10.05 -12.49
C VAL A 19 8.20 -10.98 -12.64
N GLY A 20 7.15 -10.79 -11.84
CA GLY A 20 5.99 -11.68 -11.81
C GLY A 20 4.99 -11.48 -12.96
N GLN A 21 4.92 -10.26 -13.51
CA GLN A 21 4.00 -9.87 -14.60
C GLN A 21 2.50 -10.15 -14.31
N ASP A 22 2.13 -10.32 -13.04
CA ASP A 22 0.76 -10.55 -12.59
C ASP A 22 0.40 -9.55 -11.48
N ILE A 23 -0.32 -8.50 -11.88
CA ILE A 23 -0.80 -7.47 -10.97
C ILE A 23 -1.71 -8.05 -9.87
N GLN A 24 -2.53 -9.05 -10.19
CA GLN A 24 -3.44 -9.65 -9.23
C GLN A 24 -2.68 -10.47 -8.18
N ALA A 25 -1.61 -11.18 -8.57
CA ALA A 25 -0.73 -11.84 -7.62
C ALA A 25 0.00 -10.84 -6.71
N SER A 26 0.52 -9.74 -7.25
CA SER A 26 1.15 -8.68 -6.46
C SER A 26 0.18 -8.08 -5.44
N MET A 27 -1.07 -7.81 -5.83
CA MET A 27 -2.12 -7.31 -4.93
C MET A 27 -2.44 -8.30 -3.82
N ARG A 28 -2.66 -9.58 -4.14
CA ARG A 28 -2.90 -10.64 -3.14
C ARG A 28 -1.72 -10.80 -2.19
N GLY A 29 -0.49 -10.63 -2.66
CA GLY A 29 0.71 -10.64 -1.82
C GLY A 29 0.70 -9.53 -0.77
N LEU A 30 0.40 -8.30 -1.17
CA LEU A 30 0.26 -7.17 -0.24
C LEU A 30 -0.89 -7.37 0.75
N MET A 31 -2.02 -7.90 0.30
CA MET A 31 -3.15 -8.23 1.17
C MET A 31 -2.81 -9.34 2.16
N LYS A 32 -2.06 -10.37 1.76
CA LYS A 32 -1.57 -11.42 2.66
C LYS A 32 -0.72 -10.84 3.79
N ILE A 33 0.18 -9.91 3.47
CA ILE A 33 1.01 -9.22 4.47
C ILE A 33 0.14 -8.37 5.40
N ALA A 34 -0.93 -7.78 4.89
CA ALA A 34 -1.83 -6.92 5.66
C ALA A 34 -2.75 -7.70 6.62
N GLY A 35 -3.41 -8.76 6.13
CA GLY A 35 -4.48 -9.46 6.86
C GLY A 35 -4.13 -10.88 7.32
N GLY A 36 -2.90 -11.35 7.10
CA GLY A 36 -2.44 -12.63 7.63
C GLY A 36 -3.20 -13.83 7.05
N ASN A 37 -3.76 -14.70 7.89
CA ASN A 37 -4.32 -15.98 7.47
C ASN A 37 -5.79 -15.95 6.99
N HIS A 38 -6.44 -14.79 7.03
CA HIS A 38 -7.83 -14.61 6.60
C HIS A 38 -7.98 -14.45 5.08
N LEU A 39 -7.26 -15.26 4.30
CA LEU A 39 -7.20 -15.16 2.83
C LEU A 39 -8.57 -15.31 2.15
N HIS A 40 -9.49 -16.06 2.75
CA HIS A 40 -10.82 -16.30 2.23
C HIS A 40 -11.78 -15.12 2.44
N GLU A 41 -11.41 -14.18 3.31
CA GLU A 41 -12.17 -12.94 3.58
C GLU A 41 -11.58 -11.74 2.81
N MET A 42 -10.48 -11.94 2.07
CA MET A 42 -9.76 -10.88 1.38
C MET A 42 -10.43 -10.51 0.04
N ASN A 43 -10.73 -9.22 -0.13
CA ASN A 43 -11.25 -8.64 -1.37
C ASN A 43 -10.33 -7.51 -1.89
N VAL A 44 -9.79 -7.68 -3.10
CA VAL A 44 -8.85 -6.71 -3.73
C VAL A 44 -9.53 -5.38 -4.03
N ASP A 45 -10.78 -5.39 -4.48
CA ASP A 45 -11.51 -4.17 -4.81
C ASP A 45 -11.79 -3.34 -3.56
N ALA A 46 -12.17 -3.99 -2.45
CA ALA A 46 -12.35 -3.32 -1.15
C ALA A 46 -11.03 -2.75 -0.63
N PHE A 47 -9.92 -3.46 -0.84
CA PHE A 47 -8.59 -3.00 -0.46
C PHE A 47 -8.13 -1.76 -1.24
N LEU A 48 -8.47 -1.71 -2.54
CA LEU A 48 -8.23 -0.54 -3.38
C LEU A 48 -9.17 0.62 -3.03
N ALA A 49 -10.44 0.35 -2.70
CA ALA A 49 -11.37 1.37 -2.23
C ALA A 49 -10.88 2.02 -0.93
N GLN A 50 -10.32 1.24 0.01
CA GLN A 50 -9.68 1.77 1.23
C GLN A 50 -8.46 2.65 0.91
N ALA A 51 -7.66 2.27 -0.09
CA ALA A 51 -6.52 3.07 -0.51
C ALA A 51 -6.97 4.41 -1.15
N ASP A 52 -8.02 4.35 -1.96
CA ASP A 52 -8.65 5.52 -2.58
C ASP A 52 -9.24 6.49 -1.54
N GLU A 53 -9.94 5.96 -0.53
CA GLU A 53 -10.46 6.74 0.60
C GLU A 53 -9.31 7.37 1.41
N TYR A 54 -8.23 6.61 1.61
CA TYR A 54 -7.03 7.11 2.25
C TYR A 54 -6.35 8.24 1.44
N GLU A 55 -6.37 8.21 0.10
CA GLU A 55 -5.85 9.33 -0.70
C GLU A 55 -6.80 10.53 -0.73
N LYS A 56 -8.11 10.30 -0.88
CA LYS A 56 -9.12 11.36 -1.05
C LYS A 56 -9.52 12.04 0.25
N GLY A 57 -9.33 11.39 1.39
CA GLY A 57 -9.78 11.89 2.68
C GLY A 57 -8.96 13.07 3.20
N GLY A 58 -9.64 14.14 3.58
CA GLY A 58 -9.19 15.03 4.64
C GLY A 58 -8.74 16.42 4.23
N ASP A 59 -8.92 17.35 5.18
CA ASP A 59 -8.43 18.72 5.07
C ASP A 59 -6.91 18.81 5.36
N LEU A 60 -6.38 20.03 5.47
CA LEU A 60 -4.97 20.25 5.83
C LEU A 60 -4.57 19.60 7.16
N ARG A 61 -5.48 19.52 8.14
CA ARG A 61 -5.23 18.91 9.43
C ARG A 61 -5.11 17.39 9.30
N ASP A 62 -5.99 16.77 8.54
CA ASP A 62 -5.93 15.33 8.28
C ASP A 62 -4.68 14.93 7.51
N SER A 63 -4.21 15.78 6.59
CA SER A 63 -2.93 15.60 5.89
C SER A 63 -1.74 15.63 6.86
N VAL A 64 -1.73 16.56 7.81
CA VAL A 64 -0.71 16.63 8.87
C VAL A 64 -0.77 15.40 9.78
N LEU A 65 -1.98 14.95 10.17
CA LEU A 65 -2.15 13.75 10.98
C LEU A 65 -1.70 12.48 10.26
N LYS A 66 -1.99 12.34 8.97
CA LYS A 66 -1.48 11.25 8.13
C LYS A 66 0.05 11.25 8.08
N ILE A 67 0.67 12.41 7.89
CA ILE A 67 2.13 12.54 7.92
C ILE A 67 2.68 12.13 9.28
N LEU A 68 2.12 12.64 10.39
CA LEU A 68 2.55 12.29 11.74
C LEU A 68 2.41 10.79 12.03
N ASN A 69 1.37 10.13 11.54
CA ASN A 69 1.17 8.68 11.68
C ASN A 69 2.16 7.83 10.86
N VAL A 70 2.62 8.37 9.73
CA VAL A 70 3.56 7.67 8.83
C VAL A 70 5.02 7.95 9.18
N LEU A 71 5.34 9.15 9.70
CA LEU A 71 6.69 9.58 10.05
C LEU A 71 7.49 8.54 10.88
N PRO A 72 6.94 7.96 11.95
CA PRO A 72 7.64 6.95 12.73
C PRO A 72 7.64 5.55 12.08
N ARG A 73 6.89 5.28 11.00
CA ARG A 73 6.85 3.94 10.38
C ARG A 73 7.97 3.74 9.36
N THR A 74 8.58 2.55 9.38
CA THR A 74 9.56 2.11 8.37
C THR A 74 8.89 1.57 7.11
N HIS A 75 7.70 0.97 7.25
CA HIS A 75 6.91 0.43 6.15
C HIS A 75 5.62 1.25 6.00
N PRO A 76 5.27 1.71 4.78
CA PRO A 76 3.98 2.33 4.52
C PRO A 76 2.82 1.34 4.75
N PHE A 77 1.61 1.85 4.90
CA PHE A 77 0.42 0.99 4.88
C PHE A 77 0.36 0.21 3.56
N THR A 78 0.01 -1.06 3.64
CA THR A 78 -0.09 -1.97 2.49
C THR A 78 -1.12 -1.48 1.47
N THR A 79 -2.18 -0.79 1.89
CA THR A 79 -3.16 -0.12 1.02
C THR A 79 -2.52 0.95 0.13
N VAL A 80 -1.64 1.79 0.70
CA VAL A 80 -0.91 2.82 -0.05
C VAL A 80 0.06 2.20 -1.06
N ARG A 81 0.74 1.12 -0.67
CA ARG A 81 1.63 0.36 -1.57
C ARG A 81 0.87 -0.25 -2.75
N ALA A 82 -0.33 -0.78 -2.50
CA ALA A 82 -1.21 -1.33 -3.52
C ALA A 82 -1.74 -0.27 -4.48
N ALA A 83 -2.14 0.90 -3.99
CA ALA A 83 -2.52 2.01 -4.88
C ALA A 83 -1.37 2.43 -5.80
N GLU A 84 -0.15 2.51 -5.29
CA GLU A 84 1.01 2.88 -6.10
C GLU A 84 1.33 1.82 -7.17
N LEU A 85 1.28 0.53 -6.81
CA LEU A 85 1.42 -0.56 -7.79
C LEU A 85 0.38 -0.49 -8.91
N LYS A 86 -0.88 -0.20 -8.56
CA LYS A 86 -1.97 -0.05 -9.53
C LYS A 86 -1.76 1.15 -10.46
N LYS A 87 -1.14 2.24 -9.97
CA LYS A 87 -0.80 3.40 -10.81
C LYS A 87 0.30 3.11 -11.84
N TRP A 88 1.15 2.11 -11.59
CA TRP A 88 2.28 1.76 -12.46
C TRP A 88 2.02 0.64 -13.46
N SER A 89 0.97 -0.16 -13.26
CA SER A 89 0.50 -1.20 -14.19
C SER A 89 -0.40 -0.62 -15.27
#